data_AF-A0A1M7IVU6-F1
#
_entry.id   AF-A0A1M7IVU6-F1
#
_cell.length_a   1.000
_cell.length_b   1.000
_cell.length_c   1.000
_cell.angle_alpha   90.00
_cell.angle_beta   90.00
_cell.angle_gamma   90.00
#
_symmetry.space_group_name_H-M   'P 1'
#
loop_
_entity.id
_entity.type
_entity.pdbx_description
1 polymer ?
#
loop_
_entity_poly.entity_id
_entity_poly.type
_entity_poly.pdbx_seq_one_letter_code
_entity_poly.pdbx_strand_id
1 'polypeptide(L)'
;MTVDSNAVAGDQLRAFIERIERLEEEKKVISDDIKDVYAEAKGNGFDVKILRKVVSLRKKQPHEREEEEAILDLYLQALGMNGPA
;
A
#
# COMPACT_ATOMS: atom_id res chain seq x y z
N MET A 1 -31.04 -10.47 39.03
CA MET A 1 -30.63 -11.00 37.71
C MET A 1 -29.54 -10.09 37.18
N THR A 2 -28.30 -10.32 37.60
CA THR A 2 -27.14 -9.55 37.15
C THR A 2 -26.69 -10.18 35.84
N VAL A 3 -26.82 -9.46 34.73
CA VAL A 3 -26.23 -9.87 33.45
C VAL A 3 -24.73 -9.98 33.70
N ASP A 4 -24.15 -11.18 33.57
CA ASP A 4 -22.74 -11.42 33.85
C ASP A 4 -21.89 -10.54 32.93
N SER A 5 -21.29 -9.49 33.49
CA SER A 5 -20.50 -8.47 32.78
C SER A 5 -19.39 -9.11 31.92
N ASN A 6 -18.88 -10.26 32.36
CA ASN A 6 -17.87 -11.05 31.65
C ASN A 6 -18.43 -11.69 30.37
N ALA A 7 -19.70 -12.09 30.34
CA ALA A 7 -20.35 -12.61 29.15
C ALA A 7 -20.54 -11.50 28.10
N VAL A 8 -20.97 -10.31 28.54
CA VAL A 8 -21.11 -9.13 27.66
C VAL A 8 -19.77 -8.70 27.05
N ALA A 9 -18.68 -8.76 27.82
CA ALA A 9 -17.34 -8.46 27.32
C ALA A 9 -16.86 -9.51 26.29
N GLY A 10 -17.19 -10.79 26.48
CA GLY A 10 -16.88 -11.86 25.52
C GLY A 10 -17.62 -11.71 24.19
N ASP A 11 -18.90 -11.33 24.22
CA ASP A 11 -19.70 -11.13 23.01
C ASP A 11 -19.20 -9.92 22.18
N GLN A 12 -18.80 -8.83 22.84
CA GLN A 12 -18.19 -7.69 22.16
C GLN A 12 -16.86 -8.04 21.50
N LEU A 13 -15.99 -8.80 22.20
CA LEU A 13 -14.73 -9.27 21.65
C LEU A 13 -14.96 -10.15 20.42
N ARG A 14 -15.92 -11.09 20.48
CA ARG A 14 -16.29 -11.94 19.34
C ARG A 14 -16.76 -11.11 18.14
N ALA A 15 -17.62 -10.12 18.36
CA ALA A 15 -18.11 -9.24 17.30
C ALA A 15 -16.97 -8.44 16.62
N PHE A 16 -15.96 -7.99 17.38
CA PHE A 16 -14.79 -7.35 16.79
C PHE A 16 -13.94 -8.32 15.97
N ILE A 17 -13.69 -9.52 16.47
CA ILE A 17 -12.90 -10.55 15.78
C ILE A 17 -13.57 -10.93 14.45
N GLU A 18 -14.86 -11.28 14.47
CA GLU A 18 -15.60 -11.67 13.26
C GLU A 18 -15.59 -10.55 12.21
N ARG A 19 -15.69 -9.29 12.63
CA ARG A 19 -15.59 -8.15 11.71
C ARG A 19 -14.19 -8.00 11.11
N ILE A 20 -13.14 -8.21 11.90
CA ILE A 20 -11.75 -8.14 11.43
C ILE A 20 -11.45 -9.28 10.45
N GLU A 21 -11.87 -10.51 10.76
CA GLU A 21 -11.67 -11.67 9.90
C GLU A 21 -12.34 -11.47 8.53
N ARG A 22 -13.57 -10.94 8.50
CA ARG A 22 -14.23 -10.59 7.25
C ARG A 22 -13.45 -9.54 6.45
N LEU A 23 -12.97 -8.49 7.11
CA LEU A 23 -12.18 -7.43 6.47
C LEU A 23 -10.83 -7.94 5.94
N GLU A 24 -10.18 -8.89 6.62
CA GLU A 24 -8.95 -9.51 6.13
C GLU A 24 -9.21 -10.39 4.89
N GLU A 25 -10.34 -11.11 4.83
CA GLU A 25 -10.69 -11.87 3.63
C GLU A 25 -11.04 -10.94 2.44
N GLU A 26 -11.77 -9.84 2.68
CA GLU A 26 -12.02 -8.80 1.66
C GLU A 26 -10.71 -8.17 1.15
N LYS A 27 -9.79 -7.85 2.07
CA LYS A 27 -8.46 -7.33 1.74
C LYS A 27 -7.62 -8.31 0.92
N LYS A 28 -7.75 -9.61 1.19
CA LYS A 28 -7.08 -10.66 0.42
C LYS A 28 -7.61 -10.72 -1.01
N VAL A 29 -8.94 -10.72 -1.19
CA VAL A 29 -9.57 -10.65 -2.53
C VAL A 29 -9.05 -9.45 -3.32
N ILE A 30 -9.08 -8.26 -2.72
CA ILE A 30 -8.57 -7.04 -3.36
C ILE A 30 -7.07 -7.15 -3.68
N SER A 31 -6.29 -7.76 -2.78
CA SER A 31 -4.86 -7.96 -3.01
C SER A 31 -4.58 -8.90 -4.19
N ASP A 32 -5.41 -9.92 -4.37
CA ASP A 32 -5.29 -10.87 -5.49
C ASP A 32 -5.72 -10.20 -6.80
N ASP A 33 -6.83 -9.44 -6.82
CA ASP A 33 -7.23 -8.64 -7.99
C ASP A 33 -6.12 -7.67 -8.43
N ILE A 34 -5.45 -7.00 -7.48
CA ILE A 34 -4.31 -6.12 -7.78
C ILE A 34 -3.15 -6.90 -8.40
N LYS A 35 -2.87 -8.14 -7.95
CA LYS A 35 -1.81 -8.97 -8.53
C LYS A 35 -2.15 -9.34 -9.97
N ASP A 36 -3.41 -9.68 -10.25
CA ASP A 36 -3.86 -10.05 -11.58
C ASP A 36 -3.73 -8.87 -12.55
N VAL A 37 -4.06 -7.65 -12.13
CA VAL A 37 -3.83 -6.42 -12.93
C VAL A 37 -2.34 -6.22 -13.24
N TYR A 38 -1.45 -6.43 -12.26
CA TYR A 38 0.00 -6.36 -12.52
C TYR A 38 0.49 -7.47 -13.44
N ALA A 39 -0.10 -8.67 -13.34
CA ALA A 39 0.24 -9.80 -14.22
C ALA A 39 -0.22 -9.53 -15.67
N GLU A 40 -1.42 -8.98 -15.86
CA GLU A 40 -1.93 -8.53 -17.15
C GLU A 40 -1.02 -7.46 -17.76
N ALA A 41 -0.66 -6.43 -16.98
CA ALA A 41 0.27 -5.40 -17.43
C ALA A 41 1.62 -5.98 -17.88
N LYS A 42 2.14 -6.98 -17.15
CA LYS A 42 3.36 -7.70 -17.55
C LYS A 42 3.18 -8.44 -18.88
N GLY A 43 2.05 -9.13 -19.07
CA GLY A 43 1.72 -9.82 -20.32
C GLY A 43 1.61 -8.86 -21.52
N ASN A 44 1.17 -7.63 -21.26
CA ASN A 44 1.11 -6.54 -22.24
C ASN A 44 2.45 -5.80 -22.45
N GLY A 45 3.54 -6.25 -21.81
CA GLY A 45 4.89 -5.72 -22.01
C GLY A 45 5.28 -4.53 -21.12
N PHE A 46 4.49 -4.20 -20.09
CA PHE A 46 4.84 -3.15 -19.13
C PHE A 46 5.78 -3.66 -18.04
N ASP A 47 6.71 -2.81 -17.59
CA ASP A 47 7.55 -3.08 -16.42
C ASP A 47 6.76 -2.87 -15.12
N VAL A 48 6.39 -3.98 -14.47
CA VAL A 48 5.65 -4.01 -13.21
C VAL A 48 6.39 -3.29 -12.07
N LYS A 49 7.73 -3.33 -12.02
CA LYS A 49 8.51 -2.65 -10.98
C LYS A 49 8.35 -1.13 -11.12
N ILE A 50 8.38 -0.63 -12.34
CA ILE A 50 8.15 0.79 -12.61
C ILE A 50 6.71 1.19 -12.31
N LEU A 51 5.71 0.37 -12.71
CA LEU A 51 4.30 0.64 -12.37
C LEU A 51 4.07 0.76 -10.85
N ARG A 52 4.65 -0.14 -10.05
CA ARG A 52 4.58 -0.06 -8.58
C ARG A 52 5.20 1.23 -8.04
N LYS A 53 6.32 1.67 -8.62
CA LYS A 53 6.95 2.96 -8.28
C LYS A 53 5.99 4.12 -8.60
N VAL A 54 5.37 4.12 -9.79
CA VAL A 54 4.40 5.16 -10.18
C VAL A 54 3.20 5.17 -9.23
N VAL A 55 2.60 4.03 -8.90
CA VAL A 55 1.49 3.95 -7.95
C VAL A 55 1.88 4.49 -6.57
N SER A 56 3.09 4.17 -6.09
CA SER A 56 3.60 4.70 -4.82
C SER A 56 3.78 6.21 -4.86
N LEU A 57 4.41 6.74 -5.91
CA LEU A 57 4.55 8.18 -6.11
C LEU A 57 3.19 8.87 -6.14
N ARG A 58 2.21 8.29 -6.87
CA ARG A 58 0.85 8.84 -7.00
C ARG A 58 0.09 8.98 -5.68
N LYS A 59 0.50 8.28 -4.61
CA LYS A 59 -0.09 8.39 -3.27
C LYS A 59 0.43 9.60 -2.47
N LYS A 60 1.60 10.14 -2.82
CA LYS A 60 2.19 11.31 -2.17
C LYS A 60 1.55 12.60 -2.65
N GLN A 61 1.59 13.66 -1.85
CA GLN A 61 1.12 14.98 -2.31
C GLN A 61 2.11 15.58 -3.32
N PRO A 62 1.69 16.49 -4.23
CA PRO A 62 2.58 17.07 -5.23
C PRO A 62 3.84 17.72 -4.64
N HIS A 63 3.68 18.52 -3.58
CA HIS A 63 4.80 19.21 -2.93
C HIS A 63 5.79 18.22 -2.26
N GLU A 64 5.30 17.13 -1.65
CA GLU A 64 6.15 16.09 -1.07
C GLU A 64 7.02 15.42 -2.15
N ARG A 65 6.48 15.23 -3.36
CA ARG A 65 7.24 14.67 -4.49
C ARG A 65 8.30 15.66 -4.97
N GLU A 66 7.95 16.93 -5.11
CA GLU A 66 8.87 17.97 -5.54
C GLU A 66 10.04 18.14 -4.57
N GLU A 67 9.77 18.12 -3.26
CA GLU A 67 10.79 18.18 -2.22
C GLU A 67 11.72 16.96 -2.26
N GLU A 68 11.15 15.75 -2.34
CA GLU A 68 11.93 14.52 -2.47
C GLU A 68 12.78 14.48 -3.75
N GLU A 69 12.24 14.94 -4.87
CA GLU A 69 12.95 15.03 -6.15
C GLU A 69 14.12 16.02 -6.06
N ALA A 70 13.93 17.19 -5.44
CA ALA A 70 15.00 18.17 -5.24
C ALA A 70 16.14 17.61 -4.36
N ILE A 71 15.81 16.88 -3.30
CA ILE A 71 16.80 16.24 -2.42
C ILE A 71 17.53 15.11 -3.16
N LEU A 72 16.80 14.29 -3.92
CA LEU A 72 17.39 13.23 -4.72
C LEU A 72 18.37 13.79 -5.75
N ASP A 73 17.98 14.85 -6.45
CA ASP A 73 18.80 15.52 -7.45
C ASP A 73 20.11 16.05 -6.84
N LEU A 74 20.03 16.71 -5.67
CA LEU A 74 21.17 17.17 -4.91
C LEU A 74 22.13 16.01 -4.55
N TYR A 75 21.60 14.87 -4.11
CA TYR A 75 22.42 13.71 -3.77
C TYR A 75 23.05 13.07 -5.00
N LEU A 76 22.32 12.94 -6.10
CA LEU A 76 22.87 12.40 -7.34
C LEU A 76 23.95 13.31 -7.91
N GLN A 77 23.78 14.62 -7.83
CA GLN A 77 24.80 15.59 -8.22
C GLN A 77 26.06 15.45 -7.35
N ALA A 78 25.91 15.37 -6.02
CA ALA A 78 27.02 15.18 -5.10
C ALA A 78 27.79 13.87 -5.36
N LEU A 79 27.11 12.84 -5.84
CA LEU A 79 27.70 11.55 -6.22
C LEU A 79 28.24 11.52 -7.66
N GLY A 80 28.11 12.61 -8.44
CA GLY A 80 28.51 12.64 -9.85
C GLY A 80 27.65 11.77 -10.77
N MET A 81 26.45 11.36 -10.30
CA MET A 81 25.51 10.53 -11.05
C MET A 81 24.50 11.35 -11.86
N ASN A 82 24.57 12.68 -11.76
CA ASN A 82 23.69 13.64 -12.43
C ASN A 82 24.52 14.48 -13.42
N GLY A 83 24.95 13.84 -14.50
CA GLY A 83 25.69 14.42 -15.61
C GLY A 83 25.44 13.59 -16.88
N PRO A 84 25.64 14.16 -18.08
CA PRO A 84 25.42 13.40 -19.31
C PRO A 84 26.37 12.20 -19.34
N ALA A 85 25.84 11.04 -19.72
CA ALA A 85 26.64 9.87 -20.09
C ALA A 85 27.57 10.19 -21.26
#